data_AF-A0A151TQF7-F1
#
_entry.id   AF-A0A151TQF7-F1
#
_cell.length_a   1.000
_cell.length_b   1.000
_cell.length_c   1.000
_cell.angle_alpha   90.00
_cell.angle_beta   90.00
_cell.angle_gamma   90.00
#
_symmetry.space_group_name_H-M   'P 1'
#
loop_
_entity.id
_entity.type
_entity.pdbx_description
1 polymer ?
#
loop_
_entity_poly.entity_id
_entity_poly.type
_entity_poly.pdbx_seq_one_letter_code
_entity_poly.pdbx_strand_id
1 'polypeptide(L)'
;MGELWTQMGSLMATIMFVYAMVERFFPAALRDTLQIHTQKVVNMLYPYVQITFPEFSGERLKRSEAYTAIQTYLSENSSQLAKRLKADVVKDSQNPLVLSMDDDEEVTDEFQGVKLWWAASKTASNPHAYSFSYYSPPDGKRYFKLTFHKKHRDLVTVSYIKHSKWSHIVFEHPATFETLAMEQRKKDEIINDLVKFRNGKDYYAKIGKAWKRGYLLYGPPGTGKSTMIAAMANFMNYDVYDLELTAVKDNTELRKLLIETSSKAIIVVEDIDCSLDLTGQRNMKRERCEEEEPKDYPSKKDEDESNNKSSKVTLSGLLNFIDGIWSACGGERIIIFTTNFVDKLDPALIRTGRMDKHIELSYCRFEAFKVLAKNYLDVDSHHLFARIATLLEVACVTPADVAENLMPKCVNEDVETCLLSLIQALEKKVAEELEAGMDEEKDKEEPTEQEEKNNGHSTVEDVKENGFML
;
A
#
# COMPACT_ATOMS: atom_id res chain seq x y z
N MET A 1 -19.33 20.01 -58.06
CA MET A 1 -18.45 18.87 -57.69
C MET A 1 -17.28 18.67 -58.65
N GLY A 2 -17.45 18.84 -59.98
CA GLY A 2 -16.35 18.67 -60.95
C GLY A 2 -15.20 19.68 -60.85
N GLU A 3 -15.48 20.95 -60.55
CA GLU A 3 -14.45 22.01 -60.43
C GLU A 3 -13.52 21.84 -59.22
N LEU A 4 -14.02 21.29 -58.11
CA LEU A 4 -13.20 21.01 -56.93
C LEU A 4 -12.19 19.88 -57.21
N TRP A 5 -12.61 18.87 -57.99
CA TRP A 5 -11.76 17.75 -58.38
C TRP A 5 -10.70 18.14 -59.41
N THR A 6 -11.01 19.03 -60.36
CA THR A 6 -10.01 19.56 -61.31
C THR A 6 -9.02 20.51 -60.64
N GLN A 7 -9.46 21.32 -59.67
CA GLN A 7 -8.56 22.14 -58.85
C GLN A 7 -7.65 21.29 -57.97
N MET A 8 -8.16 20.23 -57.34
CA MET A 8 -7.33 19.28 -56.59
C MET A 8 -6.36 18.52 -57.51
N GLY A 9 -6.80 18.11 -58.70
CA GLY A 9 -5.95 17.45 -59.69
C GLY A 9 -4.82 18.35 -60.20
N SER A 10 -5.11 19.62 -60.47
CA SER A 10 -4.10 20.62 -60.83
C SER A 10 -3.10 20.84 -59.71
N LEU A 11 -3.57 20.98 -58.46
CA LEU A 11 -2.73 21.23 -57.30
C LEU A 11 -1.79 20.03 -57.03
N MET A 12 -2.32 18.81 -57.13
CA MET A 12 -1.54 17.57 -57.06
C MET A 12 -0.53 17.44 -58.19
N ALA A 13 -0.88 17.82 -59.42
CA ALA A 13 0.05 17.83 -60.55
C ALA A 13 1.20 18.82 -60.35
N THR A 14 0.94 20.02 -59.82
CA THR A 14 1.98 20.98 -59.44
C THR A 14 2.87 20.46 -58.32
N ILE A 15 2.31 19.83 -57.28
CA ILE A 15 3.10 19.25 -56.19
C ILE A 15 3.99 18.11 -56.71
N MET A 16 3.45 17.22 -57.56
CA MET A 16 4.21 16.13 -58.18
C MET A 16 5.31 16.66 -59.10
N PHE A 17 5.05 17.73 -59.85
CA PHE A 17 6.05 18.35 -60.72
C PHE A 17 7.18 19.01 -59.93
N VAL A 18 6.85 19.72 -58.85
CA VAL A 18 7.84 20.31 -57.92
C VAL A 18 8.64 19.21 -57.23
N TYR A 19 7.99 18.13 -56.79
CA TYR A 19 8.66 16.97 -56.20
C TYR A 19 9.64 16.32 -57.19
N ALA A 20 9.23 16.10 -58.44
CA ALA A 20 10.09 15.57 -59.50
C ALA A 20 11.24 16.51 -59.87
N MET A 21 11.03 17.83 -59.81
CA MET A 21 12.11 18.82 -60.00
C MET A 21 13.12 18.78 -58.86
N VAL A 22 12.66 18.68 -57.62
CA VAL A 22 13.54 18.53 -56.44
C VAL A 22 14.31 17.22 -56.53
N GLU A 23 13.68 16.12 -56.94
CA GLU A 23 14.34 14.83 -57.14
C GLU A 23 15.43 14.85 -58.23
N ARG A 24 15.21 15.60 -59.31
CA ARG A 24 16.08 15.58 -60.49
C ARG A 24 17.21 16.61 -60.44
N PHE A 25 17.04 17.72 -59.72
CA PHE A 25 17.99 18.83 -59.71
C PHE A 25 18.65 19.10 -58.34
N PHE A 26 18.16 18.54 -57.22
CA PHE A 26 18.84 18.71 -55.93
C PHE A 26 19.91 17.63 -55.68
N PRO A 27 21.15 18.02 -55.30
CA PRO A 27 22.17 17.10 -54.82
C PRO A 27 21.68 16.25 -53.63
N ALA A 28 22.05 14.96 -53.60
CA ALA A 28 21.61 14.01 -52.56
C ALA A 28 21.84 14.52 -51.11
N ALA A 29 22.95 15.23 -50.86
CA ALA A 29 23.25 15.79 -49.53
C ALA A 29 22.25 16.88 -49.07
N LEU A 30 21.66 17.63 -49.99
CA LEU A 30 20.65 18.64 -49.68
C LEU A 30 19.26 18.03 -49.52
N ARG A 31 19.00 16.88 -50.14
CA ARG A 31 17.74 16.12 -49.98
C ARG A 31 17.56 15.65 -48.54
N ASP A 32 18.62 15.10 -47.94
CA ASP A 32 18.58 14.64 -46.55
C ASP A 32 18.35 15.81 -45.57
N THR A 33 19.00 16.94 -45.83
CA THR A 33 18.84 18.17 -45.02
C THR A 33 17.42 18.73 -45.17
N LEU A 34 16.90 18.79 -46.39
CA LEU A 34 15.53 19.23 -46.68
C LEU A 34 14.51 18.31 -46.00
N GLN A 35 14.74 16.99 -46.02
CA GLN A 35 13.87 16.00 -45.37
C GLN A 35 13.79 16.21 -43.86
N ILE A 36 14.92 16.51 -43.20
CA ILE A 36 14.94 16.82 -41.77
C ILE A 36 14.16 18.10 -41.47
N HIS A 37 14.30 19.14 -42.30
CA HIS A 37 13.59 20.41 -42.10
C HIS A 37 12.09 20.32 -42.46
N THR A 38 11.72 19.60 -43.51
CA THR A 38 10.31 19.36 -43.85
C THR A 38 9.64 18.54 -42.76
N GLN A 39 10.31 17.54 -42.19
CA GLN A 39 9.77 16.77 -41.07
C GLN A 39 9.58 17.62 -39.80
N LYS A 40 10.46 18.60 -39.54
CA LYS A 40 10.28 19.59 -38.46
C LYS A 40 9.04 20.47 -38.69
N VAL A 41 8.85 20.97 -39.91
CA VAL A 41 7.68 21.80 -40.27
C VAL A 41 6.38 20.99 -40.21
N VAL A 42 6.40 19.75 -40.72
CA VAL A 42 5.25 18.82 -40.65
C VAL A 42 4.90 18.51 -39.19
N ASN A 43 5.89 18.25 -38.32
CA ASN A 43 5.66 18.00 -36.90
C ASN A 43 5.12 19.23 -36.14
N MET A 44 5.48 20.44 -36.60
CA MET A 44 4.96 21.71 -36.06
C MET A 44 3.49 21.91 -36.45
N LEU A 45 3.12 21.56 -37.69
CA LEU A 45 1.77 21.72 -38.23
C LEU A 45 0.84 20.55 -37.87
N TYR A 46 1.36 19.38 -37.49
CA TYR A 46 0.57 18.22 -37.08
C TYR A 46 0.08 18.37 -35.62
N PRO A 47 -1.22 18.57 -35.36
CA PRO A 47 -1.72 18.95 -34.04
C PRO A 47 -2.00 17.75 -33.12
N TYR A 48 -1.68 16.52 -33.54
CA TYR A 48 -1.94 15.30 -32.78
C TYR A 48 -0.67 14.75 -32.12
N VAL A 49 -0.83 14.17 -30.95
CA VAL A 49 0.16 13.36 -30.23
C VAL A 49 -0.20 11.90 -30.42
N GLN A 50 0.83 11.07 -30.61
CA GLN A 50 0.68 9.63 -30.74
C GLN A 50 1.51 8.96 -29.64
N ILE A 51 0.91 8.03 -28.90
CA ILE A 51 1.56 7.22 -27.87
C ILE A 51 1.46 5.76 -28.28
N THR A 52 2.59 5.06 -28.27
CA THR A 52 2.69 3.66 -28.71
C THR A 52 2.96 2.75 -27.52
N PHE A 53 2.13 1.70 -27.39
CA PHE A 53 2.22 0.68 -26.36
C PHE A 53 2.62 -0.66 -26.99
N PRO A 54 3.90 -1.07 -26.89
CA PRO A 54 4.35 -2.33 -27.48
C PRO A 54 3.86 -3.55 -26.70
N GLU A 55 3.60 -4.66 -27.40
CA GLU A 55 3.19 -5.93 -26.77
C GLU A 55 4.26 -6.49 -25.83
N PHE A 56 5.54 -6.28 -26.14
CA PHE A 56 6.67 -6.74 -25.33
C PHE A 56 7.54 -5.56 -24.89
N SER A 57 7.93 -5.54 -23.62
CA SER A 57 8.76 -4.49 -23.04
C SER A 57 10.23 -4.93 -22.94
N GLY A 58 11.07 -4.47 -23.86
CA GLY A 58 12.53 -4.67 -23.83
C GLY A 58 13.01 -6.08 -24.21
N GLU A 59 14.31 -6.34 -24.02
CA GLU A 59 15.02 -7.59 -24.43
C GLU A 59 14.53 -8.86 -23.72
N ARG A 60 13.69 -8.73 -22.68
CA ARG A 60 13.04 -9.86 -22.02
C ARG A 60 11.68 -10.05 -22.66
N LEU A 61 11.38 -11.27 -23.12
CA LEU A 61 10.12 -11.73 -23.72
C LEU A 61 8.89 -11.64 -22.76
N LYS A 62 8.81 -10.61 -21.93
CA LYS A 62 7.71 -10.38 -20.99
C LYS A 62 6.67 -9.47 -21.65
N ARG A 63 5.43 -9.97 -21.74
CA ARG A 63 4.29 -9.21 -22.26
C ARG A 63 4.05 -7.97 -21.39
N SER A 64 3.81 -6.83 -22.01
CA SER A 64 3.55 -5.56 -21.33
C SER A 64 2.20 -5.62 -20.61
N GLU A 65 2.18 -5.33 -19.31
CA GLU A 65 0.95 -5.27 -18.51
C GLU A 65 -0.02 -4.22 -19.05
N ALA A 66 0.52 -3.08 -19.52
CA ALA A 66 -0.28 -2.03 -20.16
C ALA A 66 -0.93 -2.52 -21.46
N TYR A 67 -0.22 -3.31 -22.27
CA TYR A 67 -0.77 -3.87 -23.50
C TYR A 67 -1.92 -4.84 -23.22
N THR A 68 -1.77 -5.72 -22.23
CA THR A 68 -2.83 -6.66 -21.84
C THR A 68 -4.06 -5.92 -21.31
N ALA A 69 -3.87 -4.91 -20.45
CA ALA A 69 -4.98 -4.10 -19.93
C ALA A 69 -5.72 -3.35 -21.03
N ILE A 70 -4.99 -2.74 -21.97
CA ILE A 70 -5.57 -2.07 -23.15
C ILE A 70 -6.29 -3.08 -24.04
N GLN A 71 -5.72 -4.27 -24.25
CA GLN A 71 -6.35 -5.33 -25.04
C GLN A 71 -7.68 -5.76 -24.43
N THR A 72 -7.75 -5.95 -23.11
CA THR A 72 -9.00 -6.29 -22.41
C THR A 72 -10.03 -5.17 -22.52
N TYR A 73 -9.62 -3.93 -22.23
CA TYR A 73 -10.49 -2.75 -22.30
C TYR A 73 -11.07 -2.54 -23.71
N LEU A 74 -10.21 -2.61 -24.74
CA LEU A 74 -10.63 -2.51 -26.12
C LEU A 74 -11.46 -3.73 -26.52
N SER A 75 -11.17 -4.96 -26.08
CA SER A 75 -12.02 -6.10 -26.43
C SER A 75 -13.47 -5.95 -25.93
N GLU A 76 -13.65 -5.34 -24.75
CA GLU A 76 -14.97 -5.07 -24.19
C GLU A 76 -15.70 -3.96 -24.94
N ASN A 77 -15.02 -2.84 -25.22
CA ASN A 77 -15.61 -1.65 -25.87
C ASN A 77 -15.73 -1.79 -27.41
N SER A 78 -14.80 -2.50 -28.05
CA SER A 78 -14.76 -2.75 -29.51
C SER A 78 -15.84 -3.74 -29.96
N SER A 79 -16.32 -4.62 -29.09
CA SER A 79 -17.44 -5.52 -29.42
C SER A 79 -18.72 -4.77 -29.82
N GLN A 80 -18.87 -3.52 -29.39
CA GLN A 80 -20.04 -2.68 -29.65
C GLN A 80 -19.86 -1.71 -30.83
N LEU A 81 -18.61 -1.39 -31.22
CA LEU A 81 -18.31 -0.30 -32.16
C LEU A 81 -17.46 -0.73 -33.39
N ALA A 82 -16.81 -1.90 -33.34
CA ALA A 82 -15.95 -2.37 -34.42
C ALA A 82 -16.76 -2.95 -35.59
N LYS A 83 -16.28 -2.71 -36.82
CA LYS A 83 -16.86 -3.28 -38.04
C LYS A 83 -16.25 -4.62 -38.40
N ARG A 84 -15.07 -4.95 -37.87
CA ARG A 84 -14.35 -6.22 -38.11
C ARG A 84 -13.73 -6.74 -36.82
N LEU A 85 -14.09 -7.95 -36.40
CA LEU A 85 -13.57 -8.57 -35.19
C LEU A 85 -12.73 -9.80 -35.54
N LYS A 86 -11.63 -9.99 -34.82
CA LYS A 86 -10.78 -11.18 -34.88
C LYS A 86 -11.00 -12.00 -33.62
N ALA A 87 -10.99 -13.33 -33.73
CA ALA A 87 -11.06 -14.20 -32.56
C ALA A 87 -9.66 -14.72 -32.23
N ASP A 88 -9.15 -14.39 -31.05
CA ASP A 88 -7.90 -14.96 -30.53
C ASP A 88 -8.21 -15.97 -29.41
N VAL A 89 -7.54 -17.12 -29.48
CA VAL A 89 -7.69 -18.20 -28.50
C VAL A 89 -6.71 -18.02 -27.35
N VAL A 90 -7.22 -17.71 -26.16
CA VAL A 90 -6.41 -17.60 -24.94
C VAL A 90 -6.36 -18.97 -24.27
N LYS A 91 -5.19 -19.62 -24.29
CA LYS A 91 -4.91 -20.85 -23.54
C LYS A 91 -4.75 -20.49 -22.05
N ASP A 92 -5.86 -20.37 -21.31
CA ASP A 92 -6.00 -20.54 -19.83
C ASP A 92 -7.15 -19.72 -19.21
N SER A 93 -8.34 -19.70 -19.82
CA SER A 93 -9.55 -19.18 -19.15
C SER A 93 -10.82 -19.90 -19.64
N GLN A 94 -11.86 -19.96 -18.80
CA GLN A 94 -13.10 -20.73 -19.06
C GLN A 94 -13.88 -20.27 -20.30
N ASN A 95 -13.52 -19.13 -20.91
CA ASN A 95 -13.99 -18.71 -22.22
C ASN A 95 -12.80 -18.64 -23.20
N PRO A 96 -12.61 -19.64 -24.08
CA PRO A 96 -11.42 -19.79 -24.90
C PRO A 96 -11.38 -18.84 -26.12
N LEU A 97 -12.33 -17.92 -26.26
CA LEU A 97 -12.47 -17.05 -27.43
C LEU A 97 -12.63 -15.60 -26.95
N VAL A 98 -11.56 -14.81 -27.06
CA VAL A 98 -11.62 -13.36 -26.85
C VAL A 98 -11.63 -12.71 -28.22
N LEU A 99 -12.67 -11.91 -28.49
CA LEU A 99 -12.75 -11.12 -29.72
C LEU A 99 -11.78 -9.94 -29.58
N SER A 100 -10.69 -9.97 -30.34
CA SER A 100 -9.70 -8.91 -30.45
C SER A 100 -9.96 -8.04 -31.68
N MET A 101 -9.52 -6.79 -31.62
CA MET A 101 -9.57 -5.85 -32.75
C MET A 101 -8.63 -6.32 -33.87
N ASP A 102 -9.05 -6.20 -35.13
CA ASP A 102 -8.20 -6.56 -36.28
C ASP A 102 -7.05 -5.55 -36.45
N ASP A 103 -5.96 -5.99 -37.08
CA ASP A 103 -4.80 -5.13 -37.33
C ASP A 103 -5.22 -3.97 -38.26
N ASP A 104 -4.89 -2.73 -37.88
CA ASP A 104 -5.19 -1.44 -38.55
C ASP A 104 -6.63 -0.90 -38.48
N GLU A 105 -7.47 -1.39 -37.56
CA GLU A 105 -8.76 -0.75 -37.23
C GLU A 105 -8.61 0.37 -36.19
N GLU A 106 -9.28 1.51 -36.41
CA GLU A 106 -9.31 2.64 -35.48
C GLU A 106 -10.62 2.67 -34.69
N VAL A 107 -10.53 2.60 -33.36
CA VAL A 107 -11.67 2.74 -32.44
C VAL A 107 -11.63 4.12 -31.78
N THR A 108 -12.75 4.81 -31.84
CA THR A 108 -12.94 6.10 -31.16
C THR A 108 -13.49 5.89 -29.77
N ASP A 109 -12.78 6.41 -28.77
CA ASP A 109 -13.23 6.49 -27.37
C ASP A 109 -13.48 7.96 -26.99
N GLU A 110 -14.38 8.21 -26.05
CA GLU A 110 -14.71 9.56 -25.57
C GLU A 110 -14.53 9.65 -24.05
N PHE A 111 -13.51 10.40 -23.62
CA PHE A 111 -13.19 10.62 -22.22
C PHE A 111 -13.35 12.09 -21.85
N GLN A 112 -14.30 12.40 -20.96
CA GLN A 112 -14.60 13.77 -20.50
C GLN A 112 -14.80 14.77 -21.66
N GLY A 113 -15.48 14.34 -22.74
CA GLY A 113 -15.74 15.15 -23.93
C GLY A 113 -14.56 15.26 -24.92
N VAL A 114 -13.45 14.55 -24.68
CA VAL A 114 -12.29 14.48 -25.58
C VAL A 114 -12.32 13.18 -26.36
N LYS A 115 -12.23 13.28 -27.70
CA LYS A 115 -12.13 12.12 -28.59
C LYS A 115 -10.70 11.57 -28.63
N LEU A 116 -10.59 10.28 -28.40
CA LEU A 116 -9.36 9.49 -28.37
C LEU A 116 -9.45 8.43 -29.46
N TRP A 117 -8.37 8.22 -30.22
CA TRP A 117 -8.34 7.21 -31.28
C TRP A 117 -7.35 6.11 -30.92
N TRP A 118 -7.84 4.88 -30.80
CA TRP A 118 -7.04 3.68 -30.58
C TRP A 118 -6.88 2.91 -31.88
N ALA A 119 -5.65 2.54 -32.24
CA ALA A 119 -5.38 1.67 -33.37
C ALA A 119 -4.49 0.49 -32.94
N ALA A 120 -4.81 -0.72 -33.40
CA ALA A 120 -3.91 -1.87 -33.33
C ALA A 120 -3.05 -1.85 -34.59
N SER A 121 -1.74 -1.98 -34.45
CA SER A 121 -0.87 -2.05 -35.63
C SER A 121 0.24 -3.07 -35.42
N LYS A 122 0.71 -3.61 -36.54
CA LYS A 122 1.80 -4.59 -36.60
C LYS A 122 2.96 -4.02 -37.38
N THR A 123 4.18 -4.15 -36.84
CA THR A 123 5.38 -3.78 -37.61
C THR A 123 5.67 -4.87 -38.64
N ALA A 124 5.62 -4.55 -39.94
CA ALA A 124 6.05 -5.47 -40.98
C ALA A 124 7.53 -5.83 -40.81
N SER A 125 7.86 -7.12 -40.74
CA SER A 125 9.25 -7.58 -40.78
C SER A 125 9.83 -7.29 -42.18
N ASN A 126 11.02 -6.70 -42.20
CA ASN A 126 11.69 -6.33 -43.45
C ASN A 126 12.06 -7.61 -44.23
N PRO A 127 11.60 -7.81 -45.49
CA PRO A 127 11.85 -9.05 -46.24
C PRO A 127 13.31 -9.31 -46.62
N HIS A 128 14.21 -8.35 -46.40
CA HIS A 128 15.60 -8.38 -46.89
C HIS A 128 16.68 -8.60 -45.82
N ALA A 129 16.32 -8.92 -44.57
CA ALA A 129 17.30 -9.36 -43.58
C ALA A 129 17.46 -10.89 -43.63
N TYR A 130 18.30 -11.38 -44.54
CA TYR A 130 18.76 -12.78 -44.53
C TYR A 130 19.64 -13.01 -43.29
N SER A 131 19.00 -13.39 -42.18
CA SER A 131 19.64 -13.97 -41.01
C SER A 131 19.39 -15.47 -41.03
N PHE A 132 20.45 -16.26 -41.24
CA PHE A 132 20.45 -17.71 -41.05
C PHE A 132 20.20 -18.02 -39.57
N SER A 133 18.93 -18.20 -39.21
CA SER A 133 18.48 -18.68 -37.91
C SER A 133 17.44 -19.77 -38.17
N TYR A 134 17.65 -20.95 -37.59
CA TYR A 134 16.73 -22.10 -37.64
C TYR A 134 15.38 -21.86 -36.90
N TYR A 135 15.14 -20.62 -36.46
CA TYR A 135 13.89 -20.16 -35.89
C TYR A 135 13.32 -19.04 -36.76
N SER A 136 12.18 -19.29 -37.42
CA SER A 136 11.31 -18.23 -37.93
C SER A 136 10.86 -17.38 -36.73
N PRO A 137 11.14 -16.06 -36.69
CA PRO A 137 10.57 -15.22 -35.65
C PRO A 137 9.04 -15.17 -35.89
N PRO A 138 8.21 -15.62 -34.93
CA PRO A 138 6.77 -15.60 -35.10
C PRO A 138 6.32 -14.15 -35.06
N ASP A 139 5.57 -13.71 -36.07
CA ASP A 139 4.76 -12.50 -36.13
C ASP A 139 5.41 -11.17 -35.69
N GLY A 140 5.51 -10.21 -36.62
CA GLY A 140 6.00 -8.85 -36.34
C GLY A 140 5.44 -8.23 -35.05
N LYS A 141 6.25 -7.40 -34.37
CA LYS A 141 5.92 -6.79 -33.07
C LYS A 141 4.59 -6.02 -33.15
N ARG A 142 3.58 -6.48 -32.41
CA ARG A 142 2.27 -5.81 -32.28
C ARG A 142 2.36 -4.68 -31.28
N TYR A 143 1.60 -3.62 -31.51
CA TYR A 143 1.50 -2.47 -30.61
C TYR A 143 0.13 -1.80 -30.73
N PHE A 144 -0.32 -1.18 -29.65
CA PHE A 144 -1.44 -0.25 -29.69
C PHE A 144 -0.95 1.18 -29.84
N LYS A 145 -1.69 1.98 -30.59
CA LYS A 145 -1.41 3.38 -30.85
C LYS A 145 -2.59 4.23 -30.39
N LEU A 146 -2.34 5.10 -29.41
CA LEU A 146 -3.29 6.09 -28.95
C LEU A 146 -2.97 7.44 -29.60
N THR A 147 -3.94 8.01 -30.31
CA THR A 147 -3.82 9.34 -30.95
C THR A 147 -4.80 10.30 -30.30
N PHE A 148 -4.35 11.53 -29.99
CA PHE A 148 -5.19 12.58 -29.42
C PHE A 148 -4.64 13.97 -29.73
N HIS A 149 -5.46 15.00 -29.57
CA HIS A 149 -5.07 16.38 -29.89
C HIS A 149 -4.11 16.97 -28.82
N LYS A 150 -3.03 17.66 -29.24
CA LYS A 150 -1.99 18.25 -28.36
C LYS A 150 -2.53 19.12 -27.23
N LYS A 151 -3.67 19.80 -27.42
CA LYS A 151 -4.35 20.62 -26.39
C LYS A 151 -4.77 19.84 -25.14
N HIS A 152 -5.03 18.54 -25.26
CA HIS A 152 -5.49 17.69 -24.15
C HIS A 152 -4.37 16.80 -23.62
N ARG A 153 -3.10 17.10 -23.92
CA ARG A 153 -1.96 16.28 -23.50
C ARG A 153 -1.91 16.04 -22.01
N ASP A 154 -2.09 17.08 -21.21
CA ASP A 154 -2.01 16.94 -19.76
C ASP A 154 -3.18 16.12 -19.23
N LEU A 155 -4.40 16.34 -19.73
CA LEU A 155 -5.58 15.56 -19.35
C LEU A 155 -5.43 14.07 -19.71
N VAL A 156 -4.98 13.75 -20.93
CA VAL A 156 -4.83 12.36 -21.36
C VAL A 156 -3.68 11.68 -20.62
N THR A 157 -2.56 12.38 -20.40
CA THR A 157 -1.39 11.80 -19.73
C THR A 157 -1.61 11.63 -18.23
N VAL A 158 -2.31 12.56 -17.57
CA VAL A 158 -2.48 12.60 -16.11
C VAL A 158 -3.72 11.87 -15.63
N SER A 159 -4.79 11.80 -16.44
CA SER A 159 -6.08 11.24 -16.01
C SER A 159 -6.53 10.01 -16.79
N TYR A 160 -6.22 9.91 -18.09
CA TYR A 160 -6.63 8.75 -18.90
C TYR A 160 -5.59 7.62 -18.88
N ILE A 161 -4.31 7.94 -18.98
CA ILE A 161 -3.20 6.96 -19.00
C ILE A 161 -2.73 6.64 -17.57
N LYS A 162 -2.92 7.56 -16.63
CA LYS A 162 -2.51 7.35 -15.24
C LYS A 162 -3.45 6.33 -14.62
N HIS A 163 -2.97 5.09 -14.58
CA HIS A 163 -3.52 4.06 -13.72
C HIS A 163 -3.22 4.49 -12.28
N SER A 164 -4.09 5.33 -11.70
CA SER A 164 -4.05 5.60 -10.26
C SER A 164 -4.19 4.25 -9.58
N LYS A 165 -3.19 3.88 -8.77
CA LYS A 165 -3.26 2.63 -8.00
C LYS A 165 -4.24 2.74 -6.84
N TRP A 166 -4.64 3.96 -6.51
CA TRP A 166 -5.66 4.25 -5.52
C TRP A 166 -7.06 4.11 -6.14
N SER A 167 -7.86 3.21 -5.57
CA SER A 167 -9.31 3.21 -5.73
C SER A 167 -9.93 4.21 -4.76
N HIS A 168 -10.98 4.89 -5.22
CA HIS A 168 -11.70 5.87 -4.40
C HIS A 168 -13.00 5.25 -3.90
N ILE A 169 -13.21 5.33 -2.59
CA ILE A 169 -14.45 4.92 -1.91
C ILE A 169 -14.90 6.11 -1.06
N VAL A 170 -16.21 6.36 -1.01
CA VAL A 170 -16.76 7.41 -0.15
C VAL A 170 -16.57 6.99 1.31
N PHE A 171 -15.89 7.83 2.09
CA PHE A 171 -15.65 7.57 3.50
C PHE A 171 -16.86 8.03 4.33
N GLU A 172 -17.71 7.10 4.75
CA GLU A 172 -18.90 7.36 5.59
C GLU A 172 -18.73 6.78 7.00
N HIS A 173 -17.69 7.27 7.70
CA HIS A 173 -17.36 6.98 9.10
C HIS A 173 -18.32 7.66 10.12
N PRO A 174 -19.25 7.06 10.90
CA PRO A 174 -20.05 7.86 11.85
C PRO A 174 -19.30 8.34 13.10
N ALA A 175 -18.14 7.75 13.41
CA ALA A 175 -17.43 8.07 14.65
C ALA A 175 -16.90 9.51 14.73
N THR A 176 -17.05 10.08 15.91
CA THR A 176 -16.49 11.37 16.32
C THR A 176 -15.68 11.22 17.62
N PHE A 177 -14.96 12.27 18.02
CA PHE A 177 -14.29 12.27 19.33
C PHE A 177 -15.29 12.16 20.50
N GLU A 178 -16.54 12.54 20.30
CA GLU A 178 -17.61 12.42 21.31
C GLU A 178 -18.01 10.94 21.47
N THR A 179 -18.18 10.22 20.37
CA THR A 179 -18.58 8.79 20.39
C THR A 179 -17.45 7.86 20.84
N LEU A 180 -16.19 8.29 20.77
CA LEU A 180 -15.03 7.47 21.14
C LEU A 180 -14.99 7.21 22.66
N ALA A 181 -14.90 5.95 23.07
CA ALA A 181 -14.83 5.57 24.49
C ALA A 181 -13.40 5.78 25.04
N MET A 182 -13.12 6.98 25.56
CA MET A 182 -11.82 7.36 26.11
C MET A 182 -11.98 8.43 27.20
N GLU A 183 -11.00 8.54 28.10
CA GLU A 183 -10.92 9.64 29.07
C GLU A 183 -10.88 11.02 28.39
N GLN A 184 -11.69 11.96 28.89
CA GLN A 184 -11.85 13.29 28.29
C GLN A 184 -10.52 14.06 28.18
N ARG A 185 -9.66 13.97 29.20
CA ARG A 185 -8.37 14.66 29.21
C ARG A 185 -7.46 14.23 28.05
N LYS A 186 -7.42 12.93 27.75
CA LYS A 186 -6.65 12.38 26.63
C LYS A 186 -7.24 12.83 25.29
N LYS A 187 -8.57 12.85 25.15
CA LYS A 187 -9.25 13.38 23.95
C LYS A 187 -8.87 14.83 23.68
N ASP A 188 -8.95 15.68 24.70
CA ASP A 188 -8.64 17.11 24.57
C ASP A 188 -7.17 17.31 24.18
N GLU A 189 -6.25 16.50 24.72
CA GLU A 189 -4.83 16.54 24.35
C GLU A 189 -4.61 16.23 22.86
N ILE A 190 -5.31 15.23 22.33
CA ILE A 190 -5.21 14.82 20.92
C ILE A 190 -5.83 15.90 20.02
N ILE A 191 -7.01 16.41 20.38
CA ILE A 191 -7.69 17.48 19.65
C ILE A 191 -6.80 18.73 19.58
N ASN A 192 -6.20 19.11 20.70
CA ASN A 192 -5.28 20.25 20.76
C ASN A 192 -4.05 20.06 19.87
N ASP A 193 -3.48 18.85 19.81
CA ASP A 193 -2.36 18.53 18.91
C ASP A 193 -2.76 18.64 17.43
N LEU A 194 -3.96 18.14 17.07
CA LEU A 194 -4.49 18.23 15.71
C LEU A 194 -4.78 19.67 15.29
N VAL A 195 -5.35 20.48 16.19
CA VAL A 195 -5.59 21.92 15.95
C VAL A 195 -4.27 22.66 15.79
N LYS A 196 -3.28 22.36 16.64
CA LYS A 196 -1.93 22.92 16.55
C LYS A 196 -1.26 22.56 15.21
N PHE A 197 -1.42 21.32 14.75
CA PHE A 197 -0.91 20.87 13.47
C PHE A 197 -1.58 21.60 12.29
N ARG A 198 -2.92 21.70 12.31
CA ARG A 198 -3.71 22.40 11.27
C ARG A 198 -3.32 23.86 11.11
N ASN A 199 -3.08 24.55 12.22
CA ASN A 199 -2.66 25.96 12.22
C ASN A 199 -1.13 26.13 12.11
N GLY A 200 -0.37 25.04 11.99
CA GLY A 200 1.08 25.02 12.08
C GLY A 200 1.82 25.36 10.79
N LYS A 201 1.14 25.60 9.66
CA LYS A 201 1.76 25.77 8.33
C LYS A 201 3.00 26.66 8.33
N ASP A 202 2.84 27.89 8.82
CA ASP A 202 3.90 28.91 8.81
C ASP A 202 5.02 28.55 9.79
N TYR A 203 4.69 27.87 10.89
CA TYR A 203 5.66 27.38 11.85
C TYR A 203 6.57 26.31 11.22
N TYR A 204 6.00 25.32 10.53
CA TYR A 204 6.77 24.29 9.82
C TYR A 204 7.64 24.88 8.71
N ALA A 205 7.10 25.85 7.94
CA ALA A 205 7.86 26.56 6.92
C ALA A 205 9.04 27.36 7.52
N LYS A 206 8.82 28.06 8.64
CA LYS A 206 9.85 28.85 9.32
C LYS A 206 11.04 28.00 9.80
N ILE A 207 10.77 26.79 10.29
CA ILE A 207 11.82 25.87 10.77
C ILE A 207 12.38 24.96 9.67
N GLY A 208 11.95 25.12 8.41
CA GLY A 208 12.43 24.34 7.27
C GLY A 208 12.10 22.85 7.34
N LYS A 209 11.01 22.47 8.02
CA LYS A 209 10.57 21.07 8.12
C LYS A 209 9.35 20.82 7.24
N ALA A 210 9.26 19.62 6.67
CA ALA A 210 8.06 19.17 5.98
C ALA A 210 6.84 19.22 6.92
N TRP A 211 5.70 19.69 6.41
CA TRP A 211 4.48 19.86 7.20
C TRP A 211 3.73 18.54 7.35
N LYS A 212 4.31 17.67 8.19
CA LYS A 212 3.81 16.34 8.50
C LYS A 212 3.73 16.11 10.01
N ARG A 213 2.86 15.19 10.43
CA ARG A 213 2.74 14.71 11.80
C ARG A 213 2.56 13.20 11.82
N GLY A 214 3.35 12.51 12.65
CA GLY A 214 3.23 11.07 12.83
C GLY A 214 2.55 10.69 14.15
N TYR A 215 1.58 9.79 14.08
CA TYR A 215 0.90 9.19 15.24
C TYR A 215 1.14 7.68 15.28
N LEU A 216 1.38 7.16 16.48
CA LEU A 216 1.40 5.74 16.76
C LEU A 216 0.24 5.42 17.72
N LEU A 217 -0.72 4.64 17.24
CA LEU A 217 -1.82 4.12 18.04
C LEU A 217 -1.50 2.68 18.44
N TYR A 218 -1.42 2.40 19.74
CA TYR A 218 -1.09 1.06 20.22
C TYR A 218 -1.99 0.62 21.37
N GLY A 219 -2.18 -0.69 21.48
CA GLY A 219 -2.96 -1.32 22.53
C GLY A 219 -3.63 -2.61 22.07
N PRO A 220 -4.31 -3.34 22.97
CA PRO A 220 -4.97 -4.60 22.65
C PRO A 220 -5.95 -4.50 21.45
N PRO A 221 -6.25 -5.61 20.76
CA PRO A 221 -7.33 -5.63 19.77
C PRO A 221 -8.66 -5.25 20.42
N GLY A 222 -9.57 -4.61 19.67
CA GLY A 222 -10.88 -4.21 20.19
C GLY A 222 -10.90 -2.90 21.02
N THR A 223 -9.80 -2.16 21.12
CA THR A 223 -9.75 -0.87 21.84
C THR A 223 -10.09 0.37 21.00
N GLY A 224 -10.50 0.17 19.75
CA GLY A 224 -10.99 1.27 18.89
C GLY A 224 -9.91 2.04 18.13
N LYS A 225 -8.76 1.42 17.82
CA LYS A 225 -7.67 2.03 17.01
C LYS A 225 -8.18 2.58 15.66
N SER A 226 -8.86 1.76 14.87
CA SER A 226 -9.41 2.19 13.57
C SER A 226 -10.57 3.19 13.74
N THR A 227 -11.40 3.05 14.77
CA THR A 227 -12.46 4.02 15.13
C THR A 227 -11.87 5.39 15.46
N MET A 228 -10.73 5.43 16.14
CA MET A 228 -10.01 6.66 16.45
C MET A 228 -9.49 7.35 15.20
N ILE A 229 -8.94 6.60 14.24
CA ILE A 229 -8.52 7.13 12.93
C ILE A 229 -9.70 7.79 12.22
N ALA A 230 -10.86 7.12 12.21
CA ALA A 230 -12.06 7.67 11.61
C ALA A 230 -12.51 8.98 12.29
N ALA A 231 -12.48 9.04 13.62
CA ALA A 231 -12.77 10.26 14.37
C ALA A 231 -11.80 11.40 14.05
N MET A 232 -10.50 11.10 13.89
CA MET A 232 -9.49 12.07 13.46
C MET A 232 -9.76 12.56 12.04
N ALA A 233 -10.06 11.67 11.10
CA ALA A 233 -10.38 12.00 9.72
C ALA A 233 -11.60 12.93 9.62
N ASN A 234 -12.68 12.62 10.34
CA ASN A 234 -13.89 13.44 10.39
C ASN A 234 -13.64 14.81 11.02
N PHE A 235 -12.87 14.86 12.11
CA PHE A 235 -12.52 16.13 12.76
C PHE A 235 -11.66 17.03 11.86
N MET A 236 -10.80 16.42 11.04
CA MET A 236 -9.91 17.13 10.12
C MET A 236 -10.50 17.40 8.74
N ASN A 237 -11.55 16.66 8.38
CA ASN A 237 -12.10 16.61 7.03
C ASN A 237 -11.03 16.24 5.99
N TYR A 238 -10.25 15.18 6.30
CA TYR A 238 -9.11 14.71 5.48
C TYR A 238 -9.44 13.40 4.80
N ASP A 239 -8.86 13.21 3.62
CA ASP A 239 -8.96 11.94 2.88
C ASP A 239 -8.15 10.85 3.61
N VAL A 240 -8.75 9.68 3.81
CA VAL A 240 -8.08 8.53 4.43
C VAL A 240 -7.51 7.62 3.34
N TYR A 241 -6.21 7.36 3.43
CA TYR A 241 -5.48 6.45 2.56
C TYR A 241 -5.08 5.22 3.36
N ASP A 242 -5.81 4.14 3.17
CA ASP A 242 -5.50 2.85 3.78
C ASP A 242 -4.42 2.12 2.98
N LEU A 243 -3.26 1.91 3.60
CA LEU A 243 -2.09 1.32 2.96
C LEU A 243 -1.75 -0.04 3.58
N GLU A 244 -2.13 -1.09 2.87
CA GLU A 244 -1.75 -2.46 3.20
C GLU A 244 -0.34 -2.79 2.69
N LEU A 245 0.62 -3.00 3.59
CA LEU A 245 2.03 -3.23 3.21
C LEU A 245 2.26 -4.59 2.51
N THR A 246 1.42 -5.57 2.78
CA THR A 246 1.46 -6.93 2.20
C THR A 246 1.11 -6.91 0.70
N ALA A 247 0.18 -6.05 0.29
CA ALA A 247 -0.29 -5.92 -1.09
C ALA A 247 0.73 -5.25 -2.02
N VAL A 248 1.71 -4.54 -1.46
CA VAL A 248 2.71 -3.78 -2.22
C VAL A 248 3.89 -4.68 -2.60
N LYS A 249 4.24 -4.73 -3.90
CA LYS A 249 5.26 -5.66 -4.40
C LYS A 249 6.69 -5.25 -4.04
N ASP A 250 6.98 -3.95 -4.17
CA ASP A 250 8.32 -3.39 -3.96
C ASP A 250 8.30 -1.96 -3.40
N ASN A 251 9.45 -1.51 -2.89
CA ASN A 251 9.62 -0.15 -2.36
C ASN A 251 9.40 0.94 -3.44
N THR A 252 9.55 0.60 -4.72
CA THR A 252 9.28 1.54 -5.84
C THR A 252 7.79 1.82 -5.98
N GLU A 253 6.95 0.79 -5.87
CA GLU A 253 5.50 0.89 -5.86
C GLU A 253 5.00 1.65 -4.64
N LEU A 254 5.52 1.32 -3.46
CA LEU A 254 5.25 2.06 -2.22
C LEU A 254 5.53 3.56 -2.38
N ARG A 255 6.68 3.88 -2.96
CA ARG A 255 7.07 5.26 -3.25
C ARG A 255 6.11 5.96 -4.20
N LYS A 256 5.63 5.29 -5.24
CA LYS A 256 4.67 5.86 -6.19
C LYS A 256 3.33 6.14 -5.48
N LEU A 257 2.83 5.19 -4.70
CA LEU A 257 1.59 5.32 -3.93
C LEU A 257 1.61 6.55 -3.02
N LEU A 258 2.69 6.72 -2.26
CA LEU A 258 2.82 7.82 -1.31
C LEU A 258 3.02 9.19 -2.00
N ILE A 259 3.64 9.23 -3.19
CA ILE A 259 3.75 10.47 -3.99
C ILE A 259 2.38 10.88 -4.57
N GLU A 260 1.53 9.90 -4.93
CA GLU A 260 0.22 10.15 -5.52
C GLU A 260 -0.84 10.63 -4.52
N THR A 261 -0.58 10.53 -3.21
CA THR A 261 -1.48 11.01 -2.16
C THR A 261 -1.75 12.51 -2.26
N SER A 262 -3.00 12.92 -2.05
CA SER A 262 -3.42 14.32 -2.04
C SER A 262 -2.82 15.10 -0.86
N SER A 263 -3.00 16.43 -0.88
CA SER A 263 -2.83 17.26 0.32
C SER A 263 -4.07 17.14 1.20
N LYS A 264 -3.92 17.29 2.54
CA LYS A 264 -4.99 17.03 3.53
C LYS A 264 -5.38 15.55 3.57
N ALA A 265 -4.36 14.72 3.72
CA ALA A 265 -4.47 13.27 3.73
C ALA A 265 -4.03 12.70 5.07
N ILE A 266 -4.73 11.64 5.51
CA ILE A 266 -4.31 10.75 6.58
C ILE A 266 -3.89 9.42 5.94
N ILE A 267 -2.61 9.08 6.05
CA ILE A 267 -2.07 7.81 5.57
C ILE A 267 -2.07 6.84 6.73
N VAL A 268 -2.82 5.76 6.60
CA VAL A 268 -2.97 4.72 7.62
C VAL A 268 -2.13 3.53 7.21
N VAL A 269 -1.33 3.04 8.14
CA VAL A 269 -0.59 1.78 8.00
C VAL A 269 -1.02 0.90 9.16
N GLU A 270 -1.89 -0.07 8.87
CA GLU A 270 -2.43 -0.96 9.89
C GLU A 270 -1.47 -2.12 10.21
N ASP A 271 -1.53 -2.59 11.47
CA ASP A 271 -0.89 -3.81 11.98
C ASP A 271 0.57 -3.99 11.55
N ILE A 272 1.41 -2.98 11.84
CA ILE A 272 2.84 -3.05 11.51
C ILE A 272 3.57 -4.20 12.19
N ASP A 273 3.06 -4.71 13.31
CA ASP A 273 3.58 -5.90 14.00
C ASP A 273 3.41 -7.19 13.19
N CYS A 274 2.30 -7.36 12.48
CA CYS A 274 2.10 -8.51 11.59
C CYS A 274 3.00 -8.44 10.35
N SER A 275 3.44 -7.24 9.97
CA SER A 275 4.39 -7.03 8.87
C SER A 275 5.86 -7.26 9.24
N LEU A 276 6.18 -7.57 10.51
CA LEU A 276 7.57 -7.70 10.98
C LEU A 276 8.32 -8.92 10.41
N ASP A 277 7.64 -9.88 9.77
CA ASP A 277 8.29 -10.91 8.95
C ASP A 277 9.01 -10.30 7.71
N LEU A 278 8.75 -9.01 7.39
CA LEU A 278 9.44 -8.22 6.37
C LEU A 278 10.69 -7.50 6.91
N THR A 279 10.87 -7.42 8.23
CA THR A 279 12.14 -7.03 8.83
C THR A 279 13.00 -8.27 8.97
N GLY A 280 13.58 -8.72 7.85
CA GLY A 280 14.47 -9.87 7.80
C GLY A 280 15.34 -9.93 9.04
N GLN A 281 15.16 -11.00 9.82
CA GLN A 281 15.83 -11.24 11.09
C GLN A 281 17.30 -10.80 11.01
N ARG A 282 17.61 -9.65 11.61
CA ARG A 282 19.01 -9.23 11.81
C ARG A 282 19.69 -9.99 12.96
N ASN A 283 18.99 -10.92 13.62
CA ASN A 283 19.54 -11.77 14.66
C ASN A 283 19.22 -13.26 14.40
N MET A 284 19.83 -13.84 13.37
CA MET A 284 20.20 -15.28 13.36
C MET A 284 21.54 -15.45 12.62
N LYS A 285 22.57 -14.77 13.12
CA LYS A 285 23.96 -15.11 12.78
C LYS A 285 24.89 -14.72 13.90
N ARG A 286 24.74 -15.39 15.04
CA ARG A 286 25.78 -15.62 16.05
C ARG A 286 25.31 -16.81 16.86
N GLU A 287 26.23 -17.77 17.04
CA GLU A 287 26.07 -19.05 17.74
C GLU A 287 25.53 -20.22 16.90
N ARG A 288 26.36 -20.67 15.95
CA ARG A 288 26.89 -22.03 16.07
C ARG A 288 28.37 -22.01 15.77
N CYS A 289 29.12 -22.43 16.77
CA CYS A 289 30.56 -22.58 16.77
C CYS A 289 31.02 -23.47 15.63
N GLU A 290 32.19 -23.10 15.12
CA GLU A 290 33.04 -23.88 14.24
C GLU A 290 33.34 -25.23 14.90
N GLU A 291 32.89 -26.32 14.30
CA GLU A 291 33.61 -27.59 14.33
C GLU A 291 33.60 -28.17 12.91
N GLU A 292 34.80 -28.27 12.35
CA GLU A 292 35.11 -28.87 11.06
C GLU A 292 35.03 -30.40 11.19
N GLU A 293 34.38 -31.08 10.25
CA GLU A 293 34.79 -32.42 9.79
C GLU A 293 34.37 -32.67 8.33
N PRO A 294 35.08 -33.53 7.57
CA PRO A 294 35.17 -33.45 6.12
C PRO A 294 34.14 -34.30 5.36
N LYS A 295 33.97 -33.90 4.10
CA LYS A 295 33.06 -34.38 3.04
C LYS A 295 33.06 -35.90 2.81
N ASP A 296 31.89 -36.48 2.53
CA ASP A 296 31.68 -37.20 1.27
C ASP A 296 30.18 -37.36 0.89
N TYR A 297 29.92 -37.65 -0.39
CA TYR A 297 28.64 -37.92 -1.09
C TYR A 297 27.88 -36.75 -1.76
N PRO A 298 27.73 -36.75 -3.11
CA PRO A 298 26.90 -35.80 -3.84
C PRO A 298 25.49 -36.36 -4.06
N SER A 299 24.50 -35.85 -3.34
CA SER A 299 23.09 -36.08 -3.68
C SER A 299 22.47 -34.81 -4.24
N LYS A 300 22.01 -34.91 -5.49
CA LYS A 300 21.26 -33.90 -6.25
C LYS A 300 20.14 -33.33 -5.37
N LYS A 301 20.17 -32.02 -5.13
CA LYS A 301 19.01 -31.29 -4.65
C LYS A 301 18.33 -30.67 -5.86
N ASP A 302 17.16 -31.18 -6.15
CA ASP A 302 16.20 -30.55 -7.05
C ASP A 302 15.90 -29.14 -6.54
N GLU A 303 16.06 -28.17 -7.44
CA GLU A 303 15.68 -26.77 -7.26
C GLU A 303 14.15 -26.67 -7.31
N ASP A 304 13.48 -26.99 -6.21
CA ASP A 304 12.14 -26.46 -5.97
C ASP A 304 12.27 -25.03 -5.44
N GLU A 305 12.50 -24.09 -6.39
CA GLU A 305 12.14 -22.68 -6.20
C GLU A 305 10.63 -22.60 -6.01
N SER A 306 10.17 -22.89 -4.79
CA SER A 306 8.88 -22.44 -4.32
C SER A 306 8.89 -20.91 -4.37
N ASN A 307 8.24 -20.42 -5.42
CA ASN A 307 8.10 -19.04 -5.82
C ASN A 307 7.20 -18.32 -4.81
N ASN A 308 7.65 -18.22 -3.56
CA ASN A 308 6.96 -17.45 -2.55
C ASN A 308 7.23 -15.98 -2.89
N LYS A 309 6.30 -15.38 -3.64
CA LYS A 309 6.24 -13.93 -3.88
C LYS A 309 5.92 -13.24 -2.55
N SER A 310 6.83 -13.30 -1.58
CA SER A 310 6.80 -12.40 -0.45
C SER A 310 7.06 -10.99 -0.97
N SER A 311 6.25 -10.03 -0.52
CA SER A 311 6.46 -8.62 -0.82
C SER A 311 7.90 -8.25 -0.41
N LYS A 312 8.63 -7.55 -1.29
CA LYS A 312 9.99 -7.07 -0.99
C LYS A 312 9.98 -5.73 -0.24
N VAL A 313 8.82 -5.34 0.27
CA VAL A 313 8.65 -4.11 1.02
C VAL A 313 9.23 -4.34 2.40
N THR A 314 10.09 -3.43 2.84
CA THR A 314 10.62 -3.48 4.21
C THR A 314 10.08 -2.29 4.98
N LEU A 315 9.84 -2.48 6.27
CA LEU A 315 9.46 -1.41 7.17
C LEU A 315 10.50 -0.26 7.17
N SER A 316 11.78 -0.61 7.00
CA SER A 316 12.86 0.36 6.76
C SER A 316 12.68 1.17 5.48
N GLY A 317 12.19 0.55 4.40
CA GLY A 317 11.87 1.20 3.13
C GLY A 317 10.76 2.24 3.26
N LEU A 318 9.66 1.88 3.96
CA LEU A 318 8.58 2.81 4.31
C LEU A 318 9.11 4.00 5.12
N LEU A 319 9.91 3.71 6.14
CA LEU A 319 10.49 4.73 7.02
C LEU A 319 11.41 5.71 6.30
N ASN A 320 12.23 5.22 5.38
CA ASN A 320 13.09 6.06 4.56
C ASN A 320 12.28 6.99 3.65
N PHE A 321 11.08 6.57 3.25
CA PHE A 321 10.18 7.43 2.50
C PHE A 321 9.58 8.52 3.40
N ILE A 322 9.07 8.12 4.57
CA ILE A 322 8.43 9.04 5.52
C ILE A 322 9.38 10.16 5.92
N ASP A 323 10.65 9.86 6.18
CA ASP A 323 11.68 10.85 6.54
C ASP A 323 12.47 11.44 5.38
N GLY A 324 12.36 10.85 4.19
CA GLY A 324 13.16 11.24 3.05
C GLY A 324 12.74 12.57 2.44
N ILE A 325 13.54 13.03 1.46
CA ILE A 325 13.30 14.24 0.66
C ILE A 325 11.90 14.21 -0.01
N TRP A 326 11.37 13.02 -0.28
CA TRP A 326 10.04 12.82 -0.88
C TRP A 326 8.88 13.18 0.04
N SER A 327 9.11 13.25 1.34
CA SER A 327 8.16 13.75 2.31
C SER A 327 7.86 15.25 2.13
N ALA A 328 8.79 16.00 1.51
CA ALA A 328 8.60 17.41 1.16
C ALA A 328 7.76 17.61 -0.12
N CYS A 329 7.47 16.55 -0.89
CA CYS A 329 6.65 16.64 -2.10
C CYS A 329 5.14 16.71 -1.81
N GLY A 330 4.74 16.82 -0.55
CA GLY A 330 3.36 16.91 -0.10
C GLY A 330 3.06 18.19 0.67
N GLY A 331 1.79 18.60 0.63
CA GLY A 331 1.27 19.59 1.56
C GLY A 331 1.08 19.00 2.95
N GLU A 332 0.04 19.45 3.64
CA GLU A 332 -0.32 18.96 4.96
C GLU A 332 -0.69 17.46 4.94
N ARG A 333 0.02 16.64 5.73
CA ARG A 333 -0.19 15.19 5.81
C ARG A 333 -0.04 14.64 7.23
N ILE A 334 -0.92 13.72 7.58
CA ILE A 334 -0.81 12.95 8.82
C ILE A 334 -0.54 11.50 8.48
N ILE A 335 0.33 10.86 9.25
CA ILE A 335 0.65 9.44 9.09
C ILE A 335 0.32 8.76 10.39
N ILE A 336 -0.51 7.73 10.34
CA ILE A 336 -0.95 6.98 11.52
C ILE A 336 -0.53 5.52 11.35
N PHE A 337 0.14 5.01 12.37
CA PHE A 337 0.50 3.61 12.49
C PHE A 337 -0.31 2.96 13.60
N THR A 338 -0.84 1.77 13.35
CA THR A 338 -1.50 0.96 14.39
C THR A 338 -0.65 -0.26 14.73
N THR A 339 -0.58 -0.62 16.00
CA THR A 339 0.05 -1.87 16.44
C THR A 339 -0.64 -2.46 17.65
N ASN A 340 -0.65 -3.78 17.77
CA ASN A 340 -1.10 -4.46 19.00
C ASN A 340 0.05 -4.65 20.01
N PHE A 341 1.30 -4.68 19.56
CA PHE A 341 2.47 -4.99 20.37
C PHE A 341 3.58 -3.95 20.19
N VAL A 342 3.59 -2.93 21.06
CA VAL A 342 4.60 -1.86 21.00
C VAL A 342 6.03 -2.39 21.21
N ASP A 343 6.20 -3.45 22.01
CA ASP A 343 7.51 -4.01 22.34
C ASP A 343 8.19 -4.73 21.17
N LYS A 344 7.42 -5.13 20.15
CA LYS A 344 7.95 -5.79 18.95
C LYS A 344 8.47 -4.80 17.91
N LEU A 345 8.22 -3.50 18.11
CA LEU A 345 8.62 -2.48 17.15
C LEU A 345 10.08 -2.09 17.31
N ASP A 346 10.79 -1.92 16.19
CA ASP A 346 12.13 -1.36 16.17
C ASP A 346 12.12 0.06 16.78
N PRO A 347 12.94 0.34 17.82
CA PRO A 347 13.05 1.68 18.40
C PRO A 347 13.37 2.79 17.38
N ALA A 348 13.96 2.44 16.22
CA ALA A 348 14.19 3.37 15.12
C ALA A 348 12.90 3.89 14.45
N LEU A 349 11.75 3.23 14.65
CA LEU A 349 10.42 3.69 14.24
C LEU A 349 9.89 4.77 15.18
N ILE A 350 10.08 4.56 16.48
CA ILE A 350 9.48 5.32 17.59
C ILE A 350 10.17 6.68 17.81
N ARG A 351 11.29 6.93 17.11
CA ARG A 351 12.03 8.19 17.23
C ARG A 351 11.20 9.40 16.74
N THR A 352 11.41 10.52 17.42
CA THR A 352 10.81 11.82 17.08
C THR A 352 11.15 12.24 15.64
N GLY A 353 10.18 12.83 14.94
CA GLY A 353 10.25 13.14 13.51
C GLY A 353 9.64 12.07 12.59
N ARG A 354 9.49 10.83 13.08
CA ARG A 354 8.73 9.74 12.44
C ARG A 354 7.38 9.56 13.12
N MET A 355 7.43 9.20 14.40
CA MET A 355 6.28 9.14 15.30
C MET A 355 6.46 10.24 16.34
N ASP A 356 5.65 11.28 16.26
CA ASP A 356 5.76 12.41 17.18
C ASP A 356 4.83 12.27 18.38
N LYS A 357 3.70 11.57 18.18
CA LYS A 357 2.68 11.37 19.21
C LYS A 357 2.36 9.89 19.34
N HIS A 358 2.53 9.35 20.54
CA HIS A 358 2.14 7.98 20.85
C HIS A 358 0.88 8.02 21.71
N ILE A 359 -0.09 7.20 21.35
CA ILE A 359 -1.40 7.16 21.97
C ILE A 359 -1.69 5.71 22.32
N GLU A 360 -1.74 5.46 23.62
CA GLU A 360 -2.14 4.18 24.17
C GLU A 360 -3.67 4.10 24.26
N LEU A 361 -4.24 3.11 23.58
CA LEU A 361 -5.64 2.72 23.67
C LEU A 361 -5.73 1.48 24.55
N SER A 362 -5.82 1.73 25.87
CA SER A 362 -5.86 0.71 26.92
C SER A 362 -7.25 0.08 27.10
N TYR A 363 -7.36 -0.87 28.04
CA TYR A 363 -8.63 -1.44 28.49
C TYR A 363 -9.64 -0.39 28.98
N CYS A 364 -10.91 -0.77 28.95
CA CYS A 364 -12.04 0.09 29.28
C CYS A 364 -12.04 0.45 30.76
N ARG A 365 -11.92 1.74 31.07
CA ARG A 365 -12.07 2.29 32.42
C ARG A 365 -13.45 2.93 32.59
N PHE A 366 -13.77 3.36 33.81
CA PHE A 366 -15.09 3.87 34.15
C PHE A 366 -15.52 5.07 33.29
N GLU A 367 -14.59 5.96 32.96
CA GLU A 367 -14.81 7.12 32.09
C GLU A 367 -15.18 6.71 30.67
N ALA A 368 -14.49 5.71 30.12
CA ALA A 368 -14.79 5.16 28.81
C ALA A 368 -16.14 4.43 28.82
N PHE A 369 -16.44 3.68 29.89
CA PHE A 369 -17.72 3.02 30.09
C PHE A 369 -18.89 4.00 30.12
N LYS A 370 -18.76 5.17 30.77
CA LYS A 370 -19.82 6.20 30.76
C LYS A 370 -20.17 6.66 29.34
N VAL A 371 -19.17 6.82 28.50
CA VAL A 371 -19.38 7.19 27.09
C VAL A 371 -20.12 6.07 26.36
N LEU A 372 -19.76 4.80 26.58
CA LEU A 372 -20.46 3.66 26.01
C LEU A 372 -21.90 3.55 26.53
N ALA A 373 -22.13 3.67 27.83
CA ALA A 373 -23.46 3.61 28.43
C ALA A 373 -24.38 4.71 27.87
N LYS A 374 -23.85 5.92 27.67
CA LYS A 374 -24.57 7.01 27.00
C LYS A 374 -24.87 6.68 25.54
N ASN A 375 -23.90 6.16 24.79
CA ASN A 375 -24.09 5.92 23.35
C ASN A 375 -25.01 4.73 23.04
N TYR A 376 -24.97 3.67 23.85
CA TYR A 376 -25.73 2.42 23.59
C TYR A 376 -27.07 2.37 24.32
N LEU A 377 -27.16 2.92 25.54
CA LEU A 377 -28.35 2.82 26.39
C LEU A 377 -29.01 4.18 26.67
N ASP A 378 -28.41 5.30 26.23
CA ASP A 378 -28.87 6.67 26.50
C ASP A 378 -29.00 6.98 28.01
N VAL A 379 -28.08 6.45 28.82
CA VAL A 379 -28.07 6.62 30.28
C VAL A 379 -26.79 7.28 30.77
N ASP A 380 -26.95 8.41 31.48
CA ASP A 380 -25.86 9.16 32.10
C ASP A 380 -25.53 8.68 33.54
N SER A 381 -26.47 8.05 34.24
CA SER A 381 -26.28 7.56 35.61
C SER A 381 -27.22 6.41 35.97
N HIS A 382 -26.69 5.38 36.63
CA HIS A 382 -27.48 4.26 37.18
C HIS A 382 -26.91 3.80 38.53
N HIS A 383 -27.73 3.19 39.39
CA HIS A 383 -27.27 2.70 40.71
C HIS A 383 -26.19 1.60 40.55
N LEU A 384 -26.23 0.83 39.46
CA LEU A 384 -25.27 -0.24 39.14
C LEU A 384 -23.90 0.29 38.70
N PHE A 385 -23.77 1.58 38.35
CA PHE A 385 -22.51 2.15 37.87
C PHE A 385 -21.42 2.08 38.95
N ALA A 386 -21.79 2.21 40.23
CA ALA A 386 -20.83 2.07 41.33
C ALA A 386 -20.21 0.67 41.37
N ARG A 387 -21.03 -0.38 41.17
CA ARG A 387 -20.55 -1.76 41.10
C ARG A 387 -19.69 -2.00 39.87
N ILE A 388 -20.11 -1.51 38.71
CA ILE A 388 -19.35 -1.62 37.45
C ILE A 388 -17.99 -0.90 37.57
N ALA A 389 -17.95 0.28 38.18
CA ALA A 389 -16.72 1.03 38.40
C ALA A 389 -15.70 0.19 39.20
N THR A 390 -16.14 -0.44 40.31
CA THR A 390 -15.25 -1.29 41.12
C THR A 390 -14.75 -2.53 40.37
N LEU A 391 -15.58 -3.10 39.47
CA LEU A 391 -15.18 -4.27 38.68
C LEU A 391 -14.21 -3.91 37.55
N LEU A 392 -14.39 -2.75 36.90
CA LEU A 392 -13.52 -2.24 35.82
C LEU A 392 -12.15 -1.75 36.31
N GLU A 393 -11.96 -1.55 37.61
CA GLU A 393 -10.64 -1.28 38.17
C GLU A 393 -9.73 -2.50 38.06
N VAL A 394 -10.29 -3.69 38.28
CA VAL A 394 -9.57 -4.96 38.27
C VAL A 394 -9.59 -5.59 36.88
N ALA A 395 -10.77 -5.71 36.26
CA ALA A 395 -10.95 -6.47 35.03
C ALA A 395 -10.28 -5.83 33.80
N CYS A 396 -9.50 -6.61 33.05
CA CYS A 396 -8.91 -6.23 31.77
C CYS A 396 -9.89 -6.49 30.60
N VAL A 397 -10.89 -5.63 30.45
CA VAL A 397 -11.94 -5.77 29.42
C VAL A 397 -11.83 -4.68 28.36
N THR A 398 -12.00 -5.04 27.09
CA THR A 398 -11.89 -4.07 25.99
C THR A 398 -13.19 -3.27 25.82
N PRO A 399 -13.14 -2.03 25.30
CA PRO A 399 -14.34 -1.28 24.93
C PRO A 399 -15.29 -2.05 24.00
N ALA A 400 -14.76 -2.87 23.08
CA ALA A 400 -15.57 -3.73 22.23
C ALA A 400 -16.34 -4.80 23.01
N ASP A 401 -15.69 -5.47 23.96
CA ASP A 401 -16.34 -6.47 24.82
C ASP A 401 -17.43 -5.83 25.71
N VAL A 402 -17.16 -4.63 26.23
CA VAL A 402 -18.17 -3.87 27.00
C VAL A 402 -19.34 -3.49 26.10
N ALA A 403 -19.08 -2.98 24.89
CA ALA A 403 -20.12 -2.63 23.93
C ALA A 403 -21.01 -3.82 23.57
N GLU A 404 -20.43 -5.01 23.35
CA GLU A 404 -21.17 -6.25 23.07
C GLU A 404 -22.18 -6.60 24.19
N ASN A 405 -21.80 -6.39 25.45
CA ASN A 405 -22.69 -6.64 26.58
C ASN A 405 -23.74 -5.54 26.80
N LEU A 406 -23.49 -4.33 26.29
CA LEU A 406 -24.43 -3.21 26.36
C LEU A 406 -25.42 -3.19 25.19
N MET A 407 -25.17 -3.93 24.11
CA MET A 407 -26.10 -4.04 22.99
C MET A 407 -27.34 -4.86 23.39
N PRO A 408 -28.56 -4.33 23.21
CA PRO A 408 -29.79 -5.09 23.45
C PRO A 408 -29.85 -6.32 22.54
N LYS A 409 -30.02 -7.50 23.11
CA LYS A 409 -30.16 -8.77 22.39
C LYS A 409 -31.59 -9.00 21.93
N CYS A 410 -32.57 -8.38 22.61
CA CYS A 410 -33.99 -8.43 22.28
C CYS A 410 -34.60 -7.03 22.15
N VAL A 411 -35.69 -6.91 21.39
CA VAL A 411 -36.37 -5.63 21.07
C VAL A 411 -36.89 -4.87 22.31
N ASN A 412 -37.15 -5.56 23.43
CA ASN A 412 -37.71 -4.99 24.66
C ASN A 412 -36.82 -5.28 25.88
N GLU A 413 -35.51 -5.30 25.72
CA GLU A 413 -34.60 -5.56 26.84
C GLU A 413 -34.41 -4.28 27.67
N ASP A 414 -34.68 -4.36 28.96
CA ASP A 414 -34.51 -3.22 29.87
C ASP A 414 -33.02 -2.91 30.08
N VAL A 415 -32.71 -1.62 30.22
CA VAL A 415 -31.34 -1.11 30.53
C VAL A 415 -30.71 -1.87 31.70
N GLU A 416 -31.50 -2.16 32.73
CA GLU A 416 -31.05 -2.89 33.92
C GLU A 416 -30.59 -4.31 33.59
N THR A 417 -31.25 -4.99 32.65
CA THR A 417 -30.88 -6.34 32.20
C THR A 417 -29.52 -6.32 31.48
N CYS A 418 -29.29 -5.35 30.59
CA CYS A 418 -28.00 -5.18 29.90
C CYS A 418 -26.87 -4.90 30.91
N LEU A 419 -27.10 -4.01 31.87
CA LEU A 419 -26.12 -3.69 32.92
C LEU A 419 -25.82 -4.89 33.84
N LEU A 420 -26.84 -5.69 34.18
CA LEU A 420 -26.65 -6.92 34.94
C LEU A 420 -25.88 -7.99 34.15
N SER A 421 -26.14 -8.13 32.85
CA SER A 421 -25.35 -9.00 31.96
C SER A 421 -23.89 -8.58 31.92
N LEU A 422 -23.62 -7.26 31.83
CA LEU A 422 -22.26 -6.74 31.89
C LEU A 422 -21.61 -7.05 33.24
N ILE A 423 -22.30 -6.88 34.36
CA ILE A 423 -21.76 -7.22 35.69
C ILE A 423 -21.38 -8.69 35.76
N GLN A 424 -22.24 -9.61 35.28
CA GLN A 424 -21.92 -11.04 35.26
C GLN A 424 -20.68 -11.35 34.40
N ALA A 425 -20.56 -10.70 33.24
CA ALA A 425 -19.39 -10.86 32.37
C ALA A 425 -18.11 -10.33 33.03
N LEU A 426 -18.19 -9.17 33.71
CA LEU A 426 -17.07 -8.58 34.45
C LEU A 426 -16.65 -9.44 35.65
N GLU A 427 -17.60 -9.95 36.44
CA GLU A 427 -17.31 -10.83 37.58
C GLU A 427 -16.64 -12.13 37.13
N LYS A 428 -17.08 -12.70 36.00
CA LYS A 428 -16.41 -13.85 35.39
C LYS A 428 -14.97 -13.52 34.99
N LYS A 429 -14.74 -12.36 34.35
CA LYS A 429 -13.39 -11.92 33.94
C LYS A 429 -12.46 -11.68 35.13
N VAL A 430 -12.97 -11.07 36.19
CA VAL A 430 -12.20 -10.88 37.44
C VAL A 430 -11.81 -12.23 38.05
N ALA A 431 -12.72 -13.22 38.05
CA ALA A 431 -12.40 -14.55 38.54
C ALA A 431 -11.31 -15.25 37.70
N GLU A 432 -11.40 -15.18 36.37
CA GLU A 432 -10.39 -15.71 35.45
C GLU A 432 -9.00 -15.07 35.69
N GLU A 433 -8.94 -13.76 35.93
CA GLU A 433 -7.68 -13.05 36.18
C GLU A 433 -7.05 -13.35 37.54
N LEU A 434 -7.89 -13.53 38.58
CA LEU A 434 -7.41 -13.94 39.90
C LEU A 434 -6.86 -15.37 39.88
N GLU A 435 -7.50 -16.29 39.15
CA GLU A 435 -7.00 -17.66 38.96
C GLU A 435 -5.66 -17.66 38.19
N ALA A 436 -5.56 -16.89 37.10
CA ALA A 436 -4.33 -16.79 36.32
C ALA A 436 -3.16 -16.19 37.13
N GLY A 437 -3.42 -15.19 37.98
CA GLY A 437 -2.41 -14.60 38.86
C GLY A 437 -1.88 -15.57 39.91
N MET A 438 -2.73 -16.48 40.43
CA MET A 438 -2.32 -17.51 41.38
C MET A 438 -1.46 -18.60 40.74
N ASP A 439 -1.63 -18.87 39.45
CA ASP A 439 -0.80 -19.83 38.72
C ASP A 439 0.55 -19.22 38.28
N GLU A 440 0.59 -17.92 37.94
CA GLU A 440 1.87 -17.20 37.71
C GLU A 440 2.72 -17.04 38.98
N GLU A 441 2.11 -16.96 40.16
CA GLU A 441 2.84 -16.96 41.44
C GLU A 441 3.38 -18.35 41.79
N LYS A 442 2.64 -19.43 41.50
CA LYS A 442 3.16 -20.81 41.66
C LYS A 442 4.33 -21.11 40.73
N ASP A 443 4.30 -20.63 39.49
CA ASP A 443 5.40 -20.79 38.53
C ASP A 443 6.66 -19.97 38.94
N LYS A 444 6.52 -18.99 39.82
CA LYS A 444 7.64 -18.24 40.43
C LYS A 444 8.10 -18.82 41.79
N GLU A 445 7.30 -19.71 42.40
CA GLU A 445 7.57 -20.36 43.70
C GLU A 445 8.14 -21.79 43.57
N GLU A 446 8.61 -22.24 42.40
CA GLU A 446 9.54 -23.38 42.31
C GLU A 446 11.01 -22.91 42.34
N PRO A 447 11.68 -22.85 43.51
CA PRO A 447 13.13 -22.80 43.57
C PRO A 447 13.73 -24.22 43.58
N THR A 448 14.50 -24.53 42.54
CA THR A 448 15.80 -25.24 42.62
C THR A 448 15.99 -26.27 43.75
N GLU A 449 15.46 -27.49 43.60
CA GLU A 449 15.96 -28.69 44.30
C GLU A 449 16.87 -29.52 43.37
N GLN A 450 17.91 -28.93 42.77
CA GLN A 450 18.97 -29.69 42.10
C GLN A 450 20.38 -29.07 42.25
N GLU A 451 20.75 -28.59 43.44
CA GLU A 451 22.17 -28.30 43.76
C GLU A 451 22.56 -28.72 45.19
N GLU A 452 22.11 -29.87 45.69
CA GLU A 452 22.71 -30.52 46.87
C GLU A 452 22.89 -32.04 46.67
N LYS A 453 23.49 -32.44 45.56
CA LYS A 453 24.13 -33.77 45.42
C LYS A 453 25.43 -33.66 44.63
N ASN A 454 26.37 -32.85 45.14
CA ASN A 454 27.78 -32.96 44.79
C ASN A 454 28.64 -32.54 45.98
N ASN A 455 28.48 -33.25 47.10
CA ASN A 455 29.49 -33.25 48.15
C ASN A 455 29.71 -34.68 48.63
N GLY A 456 30.70 -35.31 48.03
CA GLY A 456 31.15 -36.64 48.39
C GLY A 456 32.18 -37.14 47.39
N HIS A 457 33.45 -36.77 47.57
CA HIS A 457 34.58 -37.69 47.74
C HIS A 457 35.93 -37.02 47.42
N SER A 458 36.70 -36.65 48.44
CA SER A 458 38.16 -36.84 48.47
C SER A 458 38.71 -36.54 49.88
N THR A 459 38.95 -37.60 50.65
CA THR A 459 39.84 -37.58 51.81
C THR A 459 40.89 -38.67 51.61
N VAL A 460 42.11 -38.31 51.23
CA VAL A 460 43.35 -39.01 51.62
C VAL A 460 44.50 -37.98 51.60
N GLU A 461 45.02 -37.73 52.81
CA GLU A 461 46.42 -37.43 53.21
C GLU A 461 47.26 -36.39 52.44
N ASP A 462 47.67 -35.33 53.14
CA ASP A 462 49.09 -35.20 53.50
C ASP A 462 49.30 -34.18 54.63
N VAL A 463 49.88 -34.67 55.73
CA VAL A 463 50.42 -33.88 56.84
C VAL A 463 51.90 -33.64 56.54
N LYS A 464 52.32 -32.37 56.49
CA LYS A 464 53.69 -31.95 56.87
C LYS A 464 53.76 -30.45 57.10
N GLU A 465 53.80 -30.10 58.40
CA GLU A 465 54.81 -29.25 59.03
C GLU A 465 55.64 -28.34 58.10
N ASN A 466 55.42 -27.02 58.19
CA ASN A 466 56.28 -26.13 59.00
C ASN A 466 56.04 -24.66 58.60
N GLY A 467 55.64 -23.87 59.59
CA GLY A 467 56.00 -22.46 59.58
C GLY A 467 57.50 -22.33 59.87
N PHE A 468 58.15 -21.33 59.27
CA PHE A 468 58.85 -20.26 59.97
C PHE A 468 59.60 -19.38 58.97
N MET A 469 59.46 -18.06 59.15
CA MET A 469 60.40 -16.98 58.80
C MET A 469 60.79 -16.82 57.32
N LEU A 470 60.80 -15.62 56.73
CA LEU A 470 60.92 -14.26 57.24
C LEU A 470 60.40 -13.30 56.15
#